data_AF-A0A925Q0A2-F1
#
_entry.id   AF-A0A925Q0A2-F1
#
_cell.length_a   1.000
_cell.length_b   1.000
_cell.length_c   1.000
_cell.angle_alpha   90.00
_cell.angle_beta   90.00
_cell.angle_gamma   90.00
#
_symmetry.space_group_name_H-M   'P 1'
#
loop_
_entity.id
_entity.type
_entity.pdbx_description
1 polymer ?
#
loop_
_entity_poly.entity_id
_entity_poly.type
_entity_poly.pdbx_seq_one_letter_code
_entity_poly.pdbx_strand_id
1 'polypeptide(L)'
;MSQRPEFTAILEARLSRRTLIAGAASAGLAACARAPTRADAPPRQSAFRGIAPRNTDEFVVADGYRAKIVARWGDSLVTGTPDFDTRAMPNTDWLTAAAVDAQHRQFGTNADAVQFFPLQGGRAARGLVCVNNEYFNAELVFAGHGGANMKYDPRKAWMEKHPHAVKFMQAAHGVSVMELHRDASGWSRVASRHSRRITANTPMEIMGPARAHPLLRTNADPTGTRVFGTFANCSAGKTPWGTYITAEENVDDYFANGNTHRERAASKAWIDADRRFP
;
A
#
# COMPACT_ATOMS: atom_id res chain seq x y z
N MET A 1 -13.07 -29.79 -16.86
CA MET A 1 -12.04 -28.84 -16.39
C MET A 1 -12.10 -27.62 -17.31
N SER A 2 -12.59 -26.49 -16.81
CA SER A 2 -12.70 -25.25 -17.60
C SER A 2 -11.32 -24.58 -17.65
N GLN A 3 -10.69 -24.54 -18.83
CA GLN A 3 -9.44 -23.81 -19.03
C GLN A 3 -9.74 -22.31 -18.85
N ARG A 4 -9.08 -21.68 -17.87
CA ARG A 4 -9.14 -20.23 -17.71
C ARG A 4 -8.39 -19.60 -18.90
N PRO A 5 -9.00 -18.65 -19.62
CA PRO A 5 -8.33 -18.00 -20.74
C PRO A 5 -7.12 -17.21 -20.25
N GLU A 6 -6.01 -17.35 -20.97
CA GLU A 6 -4.80 -16.53 -20.80
C GLU A 6 -5.15 -15.04 -20.90
N PHE A 7 -4.42 -14.19 -20.18
CA PHE A 7 -4.64 -12.74 -20.18
C PHE A 7 -4.63 -12.15 -21.61
N THR A 8 -3.79 -12.69 -22.49
CA THR A 8 -3.72 -12.34 -23.91
C THR A 8 -5.06 -12.56 -24.63
N ALA A 9 -5.74 -13.67 -24.37
CA ALA A 9 -7.04 -13.97 -24.97
C ALA A 9 -8.14 -13.01 -24.46
N ILE A 10 -8.07 -12.60 -23.19
CA ILE A 10 -8.98 -11.59 -22.62
C ILE A 10 -8.71 -10.21 -23.25
N LEU A 11 -7.45 -9.85 -23.45
CA LEU A 11 -7.04 -8.59 -24.05
C LEU A 11 -7.47 -8.50 -25.52
N GLU A 12 -7.24 -9.55 -26.31
CA GLU A 12 -7.66 -9.65 -27.72
C GLU A 12 -9.19 -9.61 -27.85
N ALA A 13 -9.93 -10.29 -26.98
CA ALA A 13 -11.39 -10.26 -26.98
C ALA A 13 -11.96 -8.87 -26.64
N ARG A 14 -11.29 -8.09 -25.78
CA ARG A 14 -11.69 -6.72 -25.43
C ARG A 14 -11.34 -5.72 -26.54
N LEU A 15 -10.21 -5.92 -27.21
CA LEU A 15 -9.82 -5.11 -28.37
C LEU A 15 -10.75 -5.38 -29.56
N SER A 16 -11.05 -6.64 -29.88
CA SER A 16 -11.93 -7.02 -30.99
C SER A 16 -13.37 -6.51 -30.81
N ARG A 17 -13.92 -6.55 -29.59
CA ARG A 17 -15.23 -5.95 -29.28
C ARG A 17 -15.25 -4.43 -29.45
N ARG A 18 -14.16 -3.75 -29.12
CA ARG A 18 -14.04 -2.29 -29.37
C ARG A 18 -13.95 -1.99 -30.86
N THR A 19 -13.27 -2.82 -31.64
CA THR A 19 -13.24 -2.70 -33.10
C THR A 19 -14.62 -2.97 -33.71
N LEU A 20 -15.39 -3.91 -33.17
CA LEU A 20 -16.75 -4.21 -33.62
C LEU A 20 -17.74 -3.07 -33.28
N ILE A 21 -17.65 -2.48 -32.09
CA ILE A 21 -18.48 -1.32 -31.68
C ILE A 21 -18.11 -0.08 -32.49
N ALA A 22 -16.83 0.12 -32.82
CA ALA A 22 -16.40 1.17 -33.73
C ALA A 22 -16.90 0.95 -35.17
N GLY A 23 -17.03 -0.31 -35.62
CA GLY A 23 -17.57 -0.66 -36.94
C GLY A 23 -19.10 -0.64 -37.03
N ALA A 24 -19.82 -0.91 -35.94
CA ALA A 24 -21.30 -0.92 -35.92
C ALA A 24 -21.90 0.49 -35.81
N ALA A 25 -21.13 1.50 -35.40
CA ALA A 25 -21.54 2.91 -35.40
C ALA A 25 -21.44 3.59 -36.79
N SER A 26 -21.05 2.86 -37.84
CA SER A 26 -20.81 3.42 -39.18
C SER A 26 -22.04 3.49 -40.10
N ALA A 27 -23.23 3.06 -39.66
CA ALA A 27 -24.41 3.01 -40.51
C ALA A 27 -25.38 4.21 -40.36
N GLY A 28 -25.09 5.22 -39.53
CA GLY A 28 -26.01 6.34 -39.39
C GLY A 28 -25.49 7.48 -38.54
N LEU A 29 -24.56 8.28 -39.08
CA LEU A 29 -24.35 9.71 -38.79
C LEU A 29 -23.14 10.19 -39.59
N ALA A 30 -23.33 10.29 -40.91
CA ALA A 30 -22.41 10.97 -41.81
C ALA A 30 -22.66 12.49 -41.73
N ALA A 31 -22.20 13.15 -40.67
CA ALA A 31 -21.93 14.60 -40.60
C ALA A 31 -21.46 14.96 -39.20
N CYS A 32 -20.37 15.74 -39.12
CA CYS A 32 -19.74 16.31 -37.93
C CYS A 32 -18.69 15.42 -37.21
N ALA A 33 -17.47 15.97 -37.15
CA ALA A 33 -16.25 15.47 -36.53
C ALA A 33 -15.49 14.34 -37.27
N ARG A 34 -14.71 14.74 -38.29
CA ARG A 34 -13.39 14.13 -38.52
C ARG A 34 -12.53 14.36 -37.26
N ALA A 35 -12.70 13.52 -36.25
CA ALA A 35 -11.64 13.32 -35.27
C ALA A 35 -10.50 12.60 -36.02
N PRO A 36 -9.24 13.08 -35.96
CA PRO A 36 -8.14 12.32 -36.51
C PRO A 36 -8.08 11.01 -35.73
N THR A 37 -8.44 9.90 -36.39
CA THR A 37 -8.13 8.58 -35.88
C THR A 37 -6.62 8.51 -35.81
N ARG A 38 -6.08 8.53 -34.58
CA ARG A 38 -4.68 8.21 -34.26
C ARG A 38 -4.44 6.72 -34.55
N ALA A 39 -4.66 6.32 -35.79
CA ALA A 39 -4.17 5.07 -36.35
C ALA A 39 -2.87 5.44 -37.09
N ASP A 40 -1.84 4.63 -36.89
CA ASP A 40 -0.49 4.74 -37.50
C ASP A 40 0.52 5.69 -36.86
N ALA A 41 0.54 5.79 -35.52
CA ALA A 41 1.80 6.10 -34.87
C ALA A 41 2.70 4.85 -34.93
N PRO A 42 3.91 4.91 -35.52
CA PRO A 42 4.83 3.77 -35.49
C PRO A 42 5.06 3.33 -34.04
N PRO A 43 5.24 2.03 -33.77
CA PRO A 43 5.53 1.55 -32.43
C PRO A 43 6.72 2.35 -31.90
N ARG A 44 6.49 3.09 -30.81
CA ARG A 44 7.55 3.89 -30.20
C ARG A 44 8.66 2.93 -29.79
N GLN A 45 9.79 2.99 -30.47
CA GLN A 45 10.98 2.29 -30.02
C GLN A 45 11.33 2.78 -28.61
N SER A 46 11.69 1.83 -27.74
CA SER A 46 12.17 2.15 -26.40
C SER A 46 13.34 3.13 -26.49
N ALA A 47 13.31 4.18 -25.67
CA ALA A 47 14.40 5.15 -25.58
C ALA A 47 15.66 4.59 -24.90
N PHE A 48 15.62 3.35 -24.42
CA PHE A 48 16.72 2.69 -23.74
C PHE A 48 16.85 1.23 -24.17
N ARG A 49 18.08 0.71 -24.08
CA ARG A 49 18.38 -0.72 -24.27
C ARG A 49 17.88 -1.51 -23.06
N GLY A 50 17.13 -2.57 -23.30
CA GLY A 50 16.65 -3.47 -22.23
C GLY A 50 17.80 -4.07 -21.43
N ILE A 51 17.58 -4.22 -20.12
CA ILE A 51 18.52 -4.82 -19.18
C ILE A 51 18.23 -6.33 -19.12
N ALA A 52 19.26 -7.16 -19.16
CA ALA A 52 19.11 -8.61 -19.02
C ALA A 52 18.79 -8.99 -17.55
N PRO A 53 18.09 -10.12 -17.30
CA PRO A 53 17.90 -10.64 -15.94
C PRO A 53 19.24 -10.85 -15.22
N ARG A 54 19.27 -10.58 -13.91
CA ARG A 54 20.44 -10.73 -13.03
C ARG A 54 20.00 -11.26 -11.66
N ASN A 55 20.94 -11.82 -10.91
CA ASN A 55 20.75 -12.35 -9.56
C ASN A 55 21.70 -11.70 -8.53
N THR A 56 22.19 -10.49 -8.82
CA THR A 56 23.04 -9.69 -7.94
C THR A 56 22.19 -8.79 -7.05
N ASP A 57 22.69 -8.44 -5.86
CA ASP A 57 22.07 -7.45 -4.96
C ASP A 57 22.42 -6.02 -5.39
N GLU A 58 22.08 -5.68 -6.64
CA GLU A 58 22.38 -4.38 -7.24
C GLU A 58 21.13 -3.79 -7.92
N PHE A 59 20.89 -2.49 -7.69
CA PHE A 59 19.85 -1.75 -8.42
C PHE A 59 20.41 -1.23 -9.75
N VAL A 60 20.27 -2.02 -10.81
CA VAL A 60 20.79 -1.69 -12.15
C VAL A 60 19.74 -0.90 -12.96
N VAL A 61 20.16 0.22 -13.53
CA VAL A 61 19.38 1.03 -14.48
C VAL A 61 20.05 1.05 -15.84
N ALA A 62 19.30 1.40 -16.90
CA ALA A 62 19.82 1.44 -18.26
C ALA A 62 20.88 2.55 -18.44
N ASP A 63 21.75 2.39 -19.45
CA ASP A 63 22.78 3.38 -19.76
C ASP A 63 22.19 4.79 -19.95
N GLY A 64 22.84 5.79 -19.36
CA GLY A 64 22.37 7.18 -19.37
C GLY A 64 21.30 7.51 -18.31
N TYR A 65 20.80 6.52 -17.56
CA TYR A 65 19.90 6.73 -16.44
C TYR A 65 20.63 6.71 -15.10
N ARG A 66 19.98 7.26 -14.07
CA ARG A 66 20.47 7.25 -12.69
C ARG A 66 19.30 6.98 -11.74
N ALA A 67 19.60 6.30 -10.65
CA ALA A 67 18.67 6.12 -9.54
C ALA A 67 19.13 6.97 -8.34
N LYS A 68 18.16 7.45 -7.55
CA LYS A 68 18.42 8.15 -6.29
C LYS A 68 17.40 7.67 -5.27
N ILE A 69 17.88 7.31 -4.09
CA ILE A 69 17.01 6.96 -2.97
C ILE A 69 16.37 8.26 -2.46
N VAL A 70 15.05 8.26 -2.41
CA VAL A 70 14.25 9.40 -1.92
C VAL A 70 13.74 9.17 -0.51
N ALA A 71 13.42 7.92 -0.16
CA ALA A 71 13.07 7.52 1.20
C ALA A 71 13.41 6.06 1.45
N ARG A 72 13.69 5.76 2.72
CA ARG A 72 13.91 4.42 3.28
C ARG A 72 13.00 4.25 4.49
N TRP A 73 12.70 3.01 4.83
CA TRP A 73 12.07 2.73 6.12
C TRP A 73 12.89 3.34 7.26
N GLY A 74 12.20 3.97 8.22
CA GLY A 74 12.85 4.55 9.39
C GLY A 74 13.29 6.00 9.21
N ASP A 75 13.28 6.51 7.98
CA ASP A 75 13.55 7.92 7.71
C ASP A 75 12.49 8.81 8.39
N SER A 76 12.92 9.83 9.12
CA SER A 76 12.06 10.78 9.78
C SER A 76 11.21 11.58 8.77
N LEU A 77 9.90 11.63 9.01
CA LEU A 77 8.97 12.45 8.24
C LEU A 77 8.63 13.76 8.93
N VAL A 78 8.77 13.81 10.26
CA VAL A 78 8.39 14.95 11.10
C VAL A 78 9.62 15.49 11.82
N THR A 79 9.89 16.78 11.64
CA THR A 79 11.01 17.49 12.28
C THR A 79 11.09 17.19 13.77
N GLY A 80 12.30 16.90 14.27
CA GLY A 80 12.55 16.54 15.67
C GLY A 80 12.37 15.06 15.98
N THR A 81 11.88 14.24 15.04
CA THR A 81 11.91 12.78 15.16
C THR A 81 13.27 12.26 14.67
N PRO A 82 13.99 11.41 15.43
CA PRO A 82 15.22 10.80 14.96
C PRO A 82 14.94 9.80 13.83
N ASP A 83 15.90 9.59 12.94
CA ASP A 83 15.86 8.45 12.00
C ASP A 83 16.03 7.14 12.77
N PHE A 84 15.46 6.05 12.26
CA PHE A 84 15.69 4.73 12.82
C PHE A 84 17.05 4.18 12.39
N ASP A 85 17.88 3.82 13.37
CA ASP A 85 19.19 3.23 13.10
C ASP A 85 19.08 1.71 12.92
N THR A 86 19.05 1.29 11.65
CA THR A 86 18.96 -0.13 11.29
C THR A 86 20.13 -0.98 11.81
N ARG A 87 21.26 -0.37 12.19
CA ARG A 87 22.40 -1.10 12.80
C ARG A 87 22.09 -1.60 14.21
N ALA A 88 21.01 -1.15 14.85
CA ALA A 88 20.56 -1.63 16.15
C ALA A 88 19.80 -2.96 16.10
N MET A 89 19.31 -3.39 14.92
CA MET A 89 18.50 -4.60 14.72
C MET A 89 19.11 -5.93 15.21
N PRO A 90 20.44 -6.11 15.30
CA PRO A 90 21.02 -7.34 15.86
C PRO A 90 20.66 -7.59 17.34
N ASN A 91 20.08 -6.62 18.05
CA ASN A 91 19.53 -6.77 19.40
C ASN A 91 18.10 -6.21 19.48
N THR A 92 17.49 -6.26 20.67
CA THR A 92 16.13 -5.75 20.93
C THR A 92 16.09 -4.58 21.92
N ASP A 93 17.23 -4.05 22.36
CA ASP A 93 17.29 -2.97 23.37
C ASP A 93 16.67 -1.67 22.85
N TRP A 94 16.71 -1.46 21.53
CA TRP A 94 16.09 -0.32 20.87
C TRP A 94 14.56 -0.38 20.88
N LEU A 95 13.96 -1.57 21.07
CA LEU A 95 12.52 -1.81 20.96
C LEU A 95 11.77 -1.33 22.20
N THR A 96 11.69 0.00 22.33
CA THR A 96 11.13 0.71 23.47
C THR A 96 9.84 1.45 23.10
N ALA A 97 9.13 1.97 24.10
CA ALA A 97 8.01 2.87 23.87
C ALA A 97 8.40 4.10 23.03
N ALA A 98 9.62 4.63 23.21
CA ALA A 98 10.13 5.76 22.44
C ALA A 98 10.34 5.39 20.96
N ALA A 99 10.79 4.17 20.66
CA ALA A 99 10.90 3.69 19.29
C ALA A 99 9.53 3.52 18.62
N VAL A 100 8.52 3.04 19.35
CA VAL A 100 7.13 2.98 18.85
C VAL A 100 6.63 4.38 18.50
N ASP A 101 6.82 5.34 19.40
CA ASP A 101 6.42 6.73 19.20
C ASP A 101 7.16 7.39 18.02
N ALA A 102 8.46 7.12 17.87
CA ALA A 102 9.23 7.56 16.71
C ALA A 102 8.72 6.93 15.41
N GLN A 103 8.38 5.64 15.40
CA GLN A 103 7.89 4.95 14.21
C GLN A 103 6.56 5.53 13.69
N HIS A 104 5.72 6.10 14.56
CA HIS A 104 4.52 6.87 14.15
C HIS A 104 4.84 8.16 13.38
N ARG A 105 6.11 8.56 13.31
CA ARG A 105 6.59 9.76 12.62
C ARG A 105 7.74 9.50 11.64
N GLN A 106 8.12 8.23 11.47
CA GLN A 106 9.08 7.77 10.47
C GLN A 106 8.36 7.12 9.30
N PHE A 107 8.99 7.08 8.14
CA PHE A 107 8.52 6.35 6.97
C PHE A 107 8.35 4.87 7.32
N GLY A 108 7.26 4.25 6.89
CA GLY A 108 6.95 2.85 7.21
C GLY A 108 7.81 1.85 6.45
N THR A 109 7.59 0.57 6.69
CA THR A 109 8.34 -0.51 6.02
C THR A 109 7.64 -1.00 4.76
N ASN A 110 8.32 -1.80 3.94
CA ASN A 110 7.81 -2.46 2.73
C ASN A 110 6.91 -1.53 1.90
N ALA A 111 7.55 -0.49 1.37
CA ALA A 111 6.91 0.50 0.53
C ALA A 111 6.27 -0.18 -0.68
N ASP A 112 4.97 0.01 -0.83
CA ASP A 112 4.21 -0.43 -2.00
C ASP A 112 3.73 0.82 -2.77
N ALA A 113 2.46 0.90 -3.15
CA ALA A 113 1.98 1.83 -4.14
C ALA A 113 2.34 3.29 -3.84
N VAL A 114 2.92 3.95 -4.84
CA VAL A 114 3.39 5.34 -4.77
C VAL A 114 2.53 6.23 -5.67
N GLN A 115 2.03 7.34 -5.13
CA GLN A 115 1.30 8.35 -5.91
C GLN A 115 1.79 9.77 -5.62
N PHE A 116 2.09 10.53 -6.68
CA PHE A 116 2.53 11.92 -6.59
C PHE A 116 1.37 12.90 -6.86
N PHE A 117 1.25 13.92 -6.01
CA PHE A 117 0.26 14.99 -6.06
C PHE A 117 0.98 16.33 -6.21
N PRO A 118 0.98 16.92 -7.41
CA PRO A 118 1.70 18.18 -7.64
C PRO A 118 1.08 19.32 -6.83
N LEU A 119 1.92 20.05 -6.12
CA LEU A 119 1.60 21.36 -5.51
C LEU A 119 2.14 22.51 -6.37
N GLN A 120 3.26 22.27 -7.06
CA GLN A 120 3.89 23.22 -7.96
C GLN A 120 4.50 22.46 -9.15
N GLY A 121 4.28 22.96 -10.36
CA GLY A 121 4.83 22.39 -11.60
C GLY A 121 6.14 23.04 -12.06
N GLY A 122 6.65 22.58 -13.21
CA GLY A 122 7.84 23.14 -13.87
C GLY A 122 9.16 22.51 -13.42
N ARG A 123 10.27 23.24 -13.62
CA ARG A 123 11.63 22.75 -13.27
C ARG A 123 11.87 22.65 -11.76
N ALA A 124 11.23 23.51 -10.98
CA ALA A 124 11.22 23.48 -9.50
C ALA A 124 9.91 22.84 -8.99
N ALA A 125 9.69 21.58 -9.38
CA ALA A 125 8.45 20.89 -9.05
C ALA A 125 8.40 20.56 -7.56
N ARG A 126 7.22 20.74 -6.96
CA ARG A 126 6.91 20.31 -5.59
C ARG A 126 5.64 19.49 -5.58
N GLY A 127 5.58 18.52 -4.69
CA GLY A 127 4.34 17.77 -4.50
C GLY A 127 4.38 16.84 -3.31
N LEU A 128 3.19 16.41 -2.91
CA LEU A 128 3.03 15.37 -1.91
C LEU A 128 3.20 14.01 -2.59
N VAL A 129 3.84 13.09 -1.89
CA VAL A 129 3.87 11.68 -2.26
C VAL A 129 3.19 10.90 -1.15
N CYS A 130 2.20 10.10 -1.54
CA CYS A 130 1.59 9.10 -0.68
C CYS A 130 2.18 7.74 -1.05
N VAL A 131 2.66 7.01 -0.04
CA VAL A 131 3.25 5.67 -0.19
C VAL A 131 2.59 4.72 0.78
N ASN A 132 2.09 3.61 0.28
CA ASN A 132 1.64 2.51 1.15
C ASN A 132 2.81 1.83 1.85
N ASN A 133 2.56 1.33 3.05
CA ASN A 133 3.49 0.53 3.84
C ASN A 133 2.79 -0.76 4.24
N GLU A 134 3.11 -1.84 3.52
CA GLU A 134 2.22 -2.98 3.37
C GLU A 134 2.29 -3.97 4.54
N TYR A 135 3.46 -4.54 4.80
CA TYR A 135 3.68 -5.60 5.79
C TYR A 135 4.98 -5.41 6.57
N PHE A 136 5.23 -6.20 7.61
CA PHE A 136 6.46 -6.12 8.41
C PHE A 136 7.19 -7.47 8.51
N ASN A 137 8.48 -7.48 8.18
CA ASN A 137 9.34 -8.66 8.28
C ASN A 137 9.96 -8.78 9.69
N ALA A 138 9.23 -9.38 10.62
CA ALA A 138 9.70 -9.53 11.99
C ALA A 138 11.02 -10.31 12.09
N GLU A 139 11.25 -11.28 11.21
CA GLU A 139 12.47 -12.08 11.11
C GLU A 139 13.72 -11.30 10.70
N LEU A 140 13.55 -10.17 10.01
CA LEU A 140 14.66 -9.32 9.61
C LEU A 140 14.98 -8.24 10.64
N VAL A 141 13.98 -7.87 11.46
CA VAL A 141 14.06 -6.69 12.32
C VAL A 141 14.25 -7.05 13.80
N PHE A 142 13.62 -8.11 14.26
CA PHE A 142 13.59 -8.49 15.66
C PHE A 142 14.52 -9.68 15.91
N ALA A 143 15.66 -9.42 16.58
CA ALA A 143 16.61 -10.46 16.92
C ALA A 143 15.92 -11.63 17.67
N GLY A 144 16.12 -12.84 17.16
CA GLY A 144 15.54 -14.07 17.72
C GLY A 144 14.06 -14.32 17.38
N HIS A 145 13.41 -13.47 16.58
CA HIS A 145 12.05 -13.71 16.10
C HIS A 145 12.09 -14.45 14.75
N GLY A 146 11.42 -15.61 14.63
CA GLY A 146 11.45 -16.46 13.43
C GLY A 146 10.43 -16.13 12.34
N GLY A 147 9.83 -14.93 12.39
CA GLY A 147 8.78 -14.50 11.45
C GLY A 147 7.54 -15.39 11.46
N ALA A 148 6.88 -15.48 10.30
CA ALA A 148 5.66 -16.30 10.12
C ALA A 148 5.89 -17.80 10.36
N ASN A 149 7.13 -18.29 10.15
CA ASN A 149 7.50 -19.70 10.32
C ASN A 149 7.75 -20.10 11.80
N MET A 150 7.73 -19.13 12.72
CA MET A 150 7.92 -19.40 14.15
C MET A 150 6.70 -20.11 14.74
N LYS A 151 6.93 -21.25 15.41
CA LYS A 151 5.86 -21.98 16.13
C LYS A 151 5.17 -21.08 17.16
N TYR A 152 3.90 -21.39 17.45
CA TYR A 152 3.05 -20.57 18.32
C TYR A 152 3.65 -20.30 19.70
N ASP A 153 4.01 -21.34 20.47
CA ASP A 153 4.47 -21.14 21.87
C ASP A 153 5.78 -20.33 21.96
N PRO A 154 6.83 -20.62 21.16
CA PRO A 154 8.03 -19.78 21.15
C PRO A 154 7.74 -18.33 20.72
N ARG A 155 6.87 -18.14 19.72
CA ARG A 155 6.48 -16.80 19.25
C ARG A 155 5.76 -16.03 20.35
N LYS A 156 4.81 -16.67 21.04
CA LYS A 156 4.09 -16.09 22.17
C LYS A 156 5.06 -15.70 23.29
N ALA A 157 5.95 -16.60 23.69
CA ALA A 157 6.93 -16.33 24.75
C ALA A 157 7.90 -15.19 24.38
N TRP A 158 8.28 -15.09 23.10
CA TRP A 158 9.10 -13.97 22.62
C TRP A 158 8.32 -12.65 22.71
N MET A 159 7.05 -12.63 22.26
CA MET A 159 6.21 -11.43 22.29
C MET A 159 5.92 -10.94 23.72
N GLU A 160 5.72 -11.85 24.67
CA GLU A 160 5.51 -11.51 26.08
C GLU A 160 6.74 -10.82 26.70
N LYS A 161 7.95 -11.17 26.24
CA LYS A 161 9.20 -10.51 26.65
C LYS A 161 9.44 -9.17 25.95
N HIS A 162 8.76 -8.89 24.84
CA HIS A 162 8.93 -7.69 24.03
C HIS A 162 7.59 -6.97 23.80
N PRO A 163 7.01 -6.36 24.85
CA PRO A 163 5.64 -5.81 24.80
C PRO A 163 5.47 -4.66 23.79
N HIS A 164 6.56 -4.08 23.30
CA HIS A 164 6.54 -3.01 22.28
C HIS A 164 6.51 -3.53 20.84
N ALA A 165 6.80 -4.81 20.60
CA ALA A 165 6.94 -5.38 19.25
C ALA A 165 5.69 -5.18 18.39
N VAL A 166 4.52 -5.57 18.90
CA VAL A 166 3.24 -5.45 18.17
C VAL A 166 2.92 -4.00 17.87
N LYS A 167 3.11 -3.10 18.84
CA LYS A 167 2.83 -1.67 18.64
C LYS A 167 3.77 -1.05 17.61
N PHE A 168 5.05 -1.43 17.63
CA PHE A 168 6.03 -0.99 16.65
C PHE A 168 5.65 -1.45 15.24
N MET A 169 5.29 -2.74 15.08
CA MET A 169 4.80 -3.25 13.79
C MET A 169 3.55 -2.52 13.31
N GLN A 170 2.55 -2.31 14.17
CA GLN A 170 1.35 -1.54 13.85
C GLN A 170 1.67 -0.10 13.40
N ALA A 171 2.65 0.54 14.04
CA ALA A 171 3.13 1.86 13.67
C ALA A 171 3.93 1.87 12.35
N ALA A 172 4.47 0.74 11.91
CA ALA A 172 5.23 0.61 10.67
C ALA A 172 4.37 0.35 9.42
N HIS A 173 3.10 -0.06 9.59
CA HIS A 173 2.11 -0.24 8.52
C HIS A 173 1.39 1.07 8.14
N GLY A 174 0.63 1.05 7.05
CA GLY A 174 -0.34 2.09 6.73
C GLY A 174 0.09 2.91 5.51
N VAL A 175 0.11 4.24 5.66
CA VAL A 175 0.49 5.18 4.59
C VAL A 175 1.46 6.22 5.12
N SER A 176 2.55 6.44 4.39
CA SER A 176 3.47 7.55 4.56
C SER A 176 3.12 8.67 3.59
N VAL A 177 2.87 9.87 4.12
CA VAL A 177 2.73 11.09 3.33
C VAL A 177 3.96 11.95 3.57
N MET A 178 4.63 12.35 2.49
CA MET A 178 5.80 13.20 2.52
C MET A 178 5.77 14.23 1.41
N GLU A 179 6.49 15.33 1.55
CA GLU A 179 6.64 16.31 0.48
C GLU A 179 8.01 16.15 -0.20
N LEU A 180 8.01 16.21 -1.53
CA LEU A 180 9.20 16.23 -2.33
C LEU A 180 9.36 17.56 -3.08
N HIS A 181 10.62 17.96 -3.23
CA HIS A 181 11.04 19.05 -4.10
C HIS A 181 12.03 18.52 -5.14
N ARG A 182 11.94 19.02 -6.37
CA ARG A 182 12.89 18.73 -7.43
C ARG A 182 13.71 19.96 -7.77
N ASP A 183 15.02 19.79 -7.75
CA ASP A 183 15.98 20.77 -8.28
C ASP A 183 16.90 20.14 -9.33
N ALA A 184 18.02 20.81 -9.64
CA ALA A 184 19.01 20.33 -10.60
C ALA A 184 19.65 18.98 -10.21
N SER A 185 19.75 18.68 -8.90
CA SER A 185 20.26 17.42 -8.36
C SER A 185 19.23 16.28 -8.40
N GLY A 186 17.96 16.59 -8.68
CA GLY A 186 16.85 15.65 -8.71
C GLY A 186 15.89 15.85 -7.55
N TRP A 187 15.18 14.78 -7.18
CA TRP A 187 14.20 14.81 -6.10
C TRP A 187 14.86 14.67 -4.72
N SER A 188 14.33 15.38 -3.73
CA SER A 188 14.65 15.21 -2.32
C SER A 188 13.40 15.43 -1.47
N ARG A 189 13.38 14.82 -0.28
CA ARG A 189 12.37 15.16 0.74
C ARG A 189 12.63 16.55 1.28
N VAL A 190 11.54 17.24 1.63
CA VAL A 190 11.59 18.52 2.35
C VAL A 190 10.72 18.43 3.59
N ALA A 191 11.10 19.16 4.65
CA ALA A 191 10.25 19.30 5.83
C ALA A 191 8.91 19.92 5.41
N SER A 192 7.81 19.31 5.85
CA SER A 192 6.47 19.74 5.46
C SER A 192 5.49 19.54 6.58
N ARG A 193 4.58 20.51 6.74
CA ARG A 193 3.41 20.38 7.63
C ARG A 193 2.42 19.31 7.16
N HIS A 194 2.55 18.86 5.91
CA HIS A 194 1.74 17.80 5.33
C HIS A 194 2.31 16.41 5.60
N SER A 195 3.56 16.32 6.04
CA SER A 195 4.17 15.03 6.38
C SER A 195 3.43 14.39 7.55
N ARG A 196 2.98 13.15 7.35
CA ARG A 196 2.28 12.39 8.39
C ARG A 196 2.33 10.90 8.12
N ARG A 197 2.10 10.12 9.16
CA ARG A 197 1.76 8.70 9.07
C ARG A 197 0.29 8.49 9.33
N ILE A 198 -0.29 7.60 8.52
CA ILE A 198 -1.54 6.92 8.80
C ILE A 198 -1.13 5.49 9.11
N THR A 199 -1.58 4.92 10.23
CA THR A 199 -1.09 3.63 10.76
C THR A 199 -2.26 2.72 11.12
N ALA A 200 -1.95 1.49 11.57
CA ALA A 200 -2.96 0.53 12.05
C ALA A 200 -3.73 1.02 13.31
N ASN A 201 -3.36 2.15 13.91
CA ASN A 201 -4.06 2.73 15.06
C ASN A 201 -4.63 4.14 14.80
N THR A 202 -4.53 4.66 13.58
CA THR A 202 -5.08 5.99 13.26
C THR A 202 -6.61 5.95 13.28
N PRO A 203 -7.32 6.76 14.08
CA PRO A 203 -8.79 6.75 14.09
C PRO A 203 -9.36 7.10 12.71
N MET A 204 -10.32 6.31 12.24
CA MET A 204 -10.98 6.49 10.94
C MET A 204 -12.49 6.35 11.04
N GLU A 205 -13.19 6.96 10.09
CA GLU A 205 -14.64 6.84 9.95
C GLU A 205 -14.98 5.80 8.89
N ILE A 206 -15.97 4.97 9.19
CA ILE A 206 -16.59 4.08 8.21
C ILE A 206 -17.66 4.87 7.48
N MET A 207 -17.61 4.86 6.15
CA MET A 207 -18.55 5.55 5.27
C MET A 207 -19.18 4.58 4.27
N GLY A 208 -20.26 5.01 3.62
CA GLY A 208 -20.97 4.21 2.62
C GLY A 208 -22.06 3.30 3.20
N PRO A 209 -22.70 2.45 2.37
CA PRO A 209 -23.92 1.74 2.73
C PRO A 209 -23.79 0.76 3.90
N ALA A 210 -22.58 0.24 4.17
CA ALA A 210 -22.35 -0.69 5.28
C ALA A 210 -22.17 0.01 6.64
N ARG A 211 -22.04 1.34 6.68
CA ARG A 211 -21.86 2.10 7.92
C ARG A 211 -22.97 1.78 8.94
N ALA A 212 -22.59 1.57 10.20
CA ALA A 212 -23.45 1.19 11.32
C ALA A 212 -24.14 -0.19 11.23
N HIS A 213 -23.81 -0.98 10.20
CA HIS A 213 -24.32 -2.34 10.04
C HIS A 213 -23.90 -3.21 11.24
N PRO A 214 -24.75 -4.13 11.75
CA PRO A 214 -24.44 -4.95 12.92
C PRO A 214 -23.13 -5.74 12.84
N LEU A 215 -22.72 -6.17 11.63
CA LEU A 215 -21.45 -6.89 11.42
C LEU A 215 -20.19 -6.01 11.58
N LEU A 216 -20.33 -4.68 11.60
CA LEU A 216 -19.21 -3.75 11.84
C LEU A 216 -19.11 -3.33 13.32
N ARG A 217 -20.03 -3.78 14.18
CA ARG A 217 -20.04 -3.42 15.60
C ARG A 217 -19.09 -4.31 16.37
N THR A 218 -18.30 -3.70 17.24
CA THR A 218 -17.38 -4.38 18.16
C THR A 218 -17.60 -3.88 19.58
N ASN A 219 -16.93 -4.49 20.56
CA ASN A 219 -16.96 -3.96 21.93
C ASN A 219 -16.34 -2.54 22.02
N ALA A 220 -15.34 -2.26 21.18
CA ALA A 220 -14.66 -0.97 21.14
C ALA A 220 -15.46 0.11 20.36
N ASP A 221 -16.23 -0.31 19.36
CA ASP A 221 -17.21 0.55 18.68
C ASP A 221 -18.56 -0.16 18.52
N PRO A 222 -19.46 -0.02 19.52
CA PRO A 222 -20.81 -0.58 19.44
C PRO A 222 -21.69 0.06 18.35
N THR A 223 -21.26 1.19 17.76
CA THR A 223 -22.03 1.88 16.72
C THR A 223 -21.72 1.34 15.32
N GLY A 224 -20.54 0.77 15.09
CA GLY A 224 -20.08 0.29 13.77
C GLY A 224 -19.82 1.44 12.78
N THR A 225 -19.36 2.58 13.28
CA THR A 225 -19.14 3.81 12.51
C THR A 225 -17.69 4.29 12.52
N ARG A 226 -16.84 3.70 13.37
CA ARG A 226 -15.43 4.05 13.52
C ARG A 226 -14.56 2.80 13.56
N VAL A 227 -13.34 2.94 13.10
CA VAL A 227 -12.32 1.90 13.13
C VAL A 227 -10.97 2.51 13.51
N PHE A 228 -10.07 1.68 14.01
CA PHE A 228 -8.67 2.05 14.18
C PHE A 228 -7.85 1.55 13.01
N GLY A 229 -7.38 2.51 12.23
CA GLY A 229 -6.29 2.37 11.30
C GLY A 229 -6.61 1.73 9.97
N THR A 230 -5.52 1.51 9.25
CA THR A 230 -5.44 0.75 8.02
C THR A 230 -4.09 0.02 7.98
N PHE A 231 -4.05 -1.19 7.43
CA PHE A 231 -2.86 -2.03 7.32
C PHE A 231 -3.02 -3.03 6.18
N ALA A 232 -1.95 -3.79 5.87
CA ALA A 232 -1.89 -4.62 4.66
C ALA A 232 -2.15 -3.80 3.38
N ASN A 233 -1.67 -2.55 3.38
CA ASN A 233 -1.90 -1.59 2.30
C ASN A 233 -1.04 -1.96 1.08
N CYS A 234 -1.65 -2.51 0.04
CA CYS A 234 -0.94 -3.00 -1.15
C CYS A 234 -0.97 -1.92 -2.26
N SER A 235 -2.01 -1.96 -3.09
CA SER A 235 -2.20 -1.06 -4.23
C SER A 235 -2.84 0.28 -3.85
N ALA A 236 -2.87 1.21 -4.82
CA ALA A 236 -3.48 2.51 -4.62
C ALA A 236 -4.13 3.10 -5.89
N GLY A 237 -5.06 4.02 -5.65
CA GLY A 237 -5.67 4.87 -6.67
C GLY A 237 -5.44 6.36 -6.38
N LYS A 238 -5.42 7.15 -7.45
CA LYS A 238 -5.42 8.62 -7.37
C LYS A 238 -6.70 9.13 -8.02
N THR A 239 -7.51 9.87 -7.27
CA THR A 239 -8.75 10.42 -7.81
C THR A 239 -8.51 11.72 -8.57
N PRO A 240 -9.38 12.05 -9.54
CA PRO A 240 -9.30 13.34 -10.25
C PRO A 240 -9.47 14.56 -9.35
N TRP A 241 -10.12 14.43 -8.20
CA TRP A 241 -10.34 15.50 -7.21
C TRP A 241 -9.26 15.55 -6.11
N GLY A 242 -8.12 14.89 -6.32
CA GLY A 242 -6.92 15.08 -5.49
C GLY A 242 -6.90 14.27 -4.20
N THR A 243 -7.58 13.12 -4.15
CA THR A 243 -7.50 12.19 -3.01
C THR A 243 -6.70 10.93 -3.35
N TYR A 244 -6.05 10.38 -2.34
CA TYR A 244 -5.36 9.09 -2.39
C TYR A 244 -6.31 8.00 -1.88
N ILE A 245 -6.39 6.90 -2.61
CA ILE A 245 -7.08 5.68 -2.22
C ILE A 245 -6.01 4.65 -1.93
N THR A 246 -6.00 4.10 -0.72
CA THR A 246 -5.20 2.92 -0.37
C THR A 246 -6.10 1.70 -0.30
N ALA A 247 -5.59 0.52 -0.61
CA ALA A 247 -6.33 -0.74 -0.60
C ALA A 247 -5.70 -1.72 0.38
N GLU A 248 -6.51 -2.25 1.29
CA GLU A 248 -6.12 -3.34 2.20
C GLU A 248 -6.30 -4.68 1.49
N GLU A 249 -5.27 -5.52 1.45
CA GLU A 249 -5.29 -6.81 0.73
C GLU A 249 -5.43 -7.99 1.71
N ASN A 250 -4.33 -8.40 2.34
CA ASN A 250 -4.24 -9.60 3.17
C ASN A 250 -4.55 -9.30 4.65
N VAL A 251 -5.67 -8.62 4.91
CA VAL A 251 -6.02 -8.19 6.28
C VAL A 251 -6.29 -9.35 7.23
N ASP A 252 -6.76 -10.47 6.70
CA ASP A 252 -7.12 -11.68 7.44
C ASP A 252 -5.91 -12.35 8.11
N ASP A 253 -4.70 -12.20 7.55
CA ASP A 253 -3.45 -12.73 8.11
C ASP A 253 -3.13 -12.19 9.52
N TYR A 254 -3.71 -11.05 9.88
CA TYR A 254 -3.47 -10.35 11.13
C TYR A 254 -4.46 -10.72 12.23
N PHE A 255 -5.50 -11.50 11.88
CA PHE A 255 -6.50 -11.98 12.82
C PHE A 255 -6.31 -13.48 13.06
N ALA A 256 -6.64 -13.93 14.27
CA ALA A 256 -6.56 -15.33 14.66
C ALA A 256 -7.83 -15.74 15.39
N ASN A 257 -7.96 -17.05 15.64
CA ASN A 257 -9.05 -17.64 16.41
C ASN A 257 -10.45 -17.51 15.76
N GLY A 258 -10.55 -17.28 14.45
CA GLY A 258 -11.85 -17.24 13.73
C GLY A 258 -12.73 -18.48 13.97
N ASN A 259 -12.13 -19.66 14.08
CA ASN A 259 -12.85 -20.91 14.40
C ASN A 259 -13.49 -20.89 15.81
N THR A 260 -12.85 -20.25 16.79
CA THR A 260 -13.45 -20.10 18.14
C THR A 260 -14.63 -19.13 18.13
N HIS A 261 -14.68 -18.19 17.17
CA HIS A 261 -15.85 -17.34 16.96
C HIS A 261 -16.97 -18.09 16.24
N ARG A 262 -16.65 -18.99 15.30
CA ARG A 262 -17.64 -19.83 14.61
C ARG A 262 -18.46 -20.69 15.57
N GLU A 263 -17.80 -21.25 16.58
CA GLU A 263 -18.44 -22.07 17.62
C GLU A 263 -19.24 -21.25 18.64
N ARG A 264 -18.95 -19.94 18.77
CA ARG A 264 -19.59 -19.03 19.74
C ARG A 264 -20.61 -18.07 19.11
N ALA A 265 -20.66 -17.99 17.79
CA ALA A 265 -21.52 -17.02 17.09
C ALA A 265 -22.96 -17.55 16.95
N ALA A 266 -23.82 -17.18 17.91
CA ALA A 266 -25.28 -17.29 17.75
C ALA A 266 -25.87 -16.17 16.85
N SER A 267 -25.03 -15.30 16.29
CA SER A 267 -25.48 -14.19 15.46
C SER A 267 -26.00 -14.69 14.12
N LYS A 268 -27.31 -14.58 13.91
CA LYS A 268 -27.96 -14.86 12.63
C LYS A 268 -27.31 -14.12 11.46
N ALA A 269 -26.83 -12.89 11.67
CA ALA A 269 -26.16 -12.11 10.63
C ALA A 269 -24.82 -12.74 10.20
N TRP A 270 -24.05 -13.32 11.13
CA TRP A 270 -22.82 -14.05 10.81
C TRP A 270 -23.11 -15.36 10.08
N ILE A 271 -24.09 -16.13 10.55
CA ILE A 271 -24.54 -17.38 9.91
C ILE A 271 -25.04 -17.11 8.49
N ASP A 272 -25.81 -16.04 8.29
CA ASP A 272 -26.35 -15.65 6.99
C ASP A 272 -25.27 -15.08 6.05
N ALA A 273 -24.18 -14.50 6.58
CA ALA A 273 -23.04 -14.04 5.79
C ALA A 273 -22.17 -15.22 5.32
N ASP A 274 -21.83 -16.14 6.22
CA ASP A 274 -21.08 -17.39 5.93
C ASP A 274 -21.80 -18.21 4.85
N ARG A 275 -23.13 -18.33 4.94
CA ARG A 275 -23.94 -19.02 3.91
C ARG A 275 -23.90 -18.35 2.54
N ARG A 276 -23.72 -17.03 2.46
CA ARG A 276 -23.69 -16.29 1.19
C ARG A 276 -22.32 -16.30 0.54
N PHE A 277 -21.26 -16.40 1.33
CA PHE A 277 -19.87 -16.37 0.89
C PHE A 277 -19.07 -17.47 1.63
N PRO A 278 -19.28 -18.74 1.26
CA PRO A 278 -18.63 -19.88 1.91
C PRO A 278 -17.12 -19.93 1.64
#